data_AF-A0A6G0VU13-F1
#
_entry.id   AF-A0A6G0VU13-F1
#
_cell.length_a   1.000
_cell.length_b   1.000
_cell.length_c   1.000
_cell.angle_alpha   90.00
_cell.angle_beta   90.00
_cell.angle_gamma   90.00
#
_symmetry.space_group_name_H-M   'P 1'
#
loop_
_entity.id
_entity.type
_entity.pdbx_description
1 polymer ?
#
loop_
_entity_poly.entity_id
_entity_poly.type
_entity_poly.pdbx_seq_one_letter_code
_entity_poly.pdbx_strand_id
1 'polypeptide(L)' 'MDFSSDEELLVIASIIDEEEKKEKKRLWVHNINLKRYEHGEFHTLFPDLLQDEAKFFKYFG' A
#
# COMPACT_ATOMS: atom_id res chain seq x y z
N MET A 1 2.66 -24.98 24.48
CA MET A 1 4.02 -24.48 24.18
C MET A 1 3.87 -22.99 24.17
N ASP A 2 4.41 -22.33 25.19
CA ASP A 2 4.41 -20.88 25.25
C ASP A 2 5.64 -20.43 24.46
N PHE A 3 5.42 -19.71 23.37
CA PHE A 3 6.51 -19.17 22.57
C PHE A 3 7.21 -18.07 23.37
N SER A 4 8.53 -17.98 23.24
CA SER A 4 9.28 -16.86 23.83
C SER A 4 8.86 -15.56 23.13
N SER A 5 8.81 -14.45 23.87
CA SER A 5 8.50 -13.13 23.31
C SER A 5 9.41 -12.78 22.13
N ASP A 6 10.65 -13.26 22.12
CA ASP A 6 11.61 -13.02 21.03
C ASP A 6 11.24 -13.80 19.76
N GLU A 7 10.65 -14.98 19.91
CA GLU A 7 10.19 -15.81 18.80
C GLU A 7 8.94 -15.21 18.16
N GLU A 8 8.02 -14.67 18.96
CA GLU A 8 6.85 -13.92 18.47
C GLU A 8 7.26 -12.65 17.72
N LEU A 9 8.23 -11.90 18.27
CA LEU A 9 8.78 -10.71 17.60
C LEU A 9 9.47 -11.06 16.28
N LEU A 10 10.18 -12.19 16.21
CA LEU A 10 10.83 -12.66 14.99
C LEU A 10 9.80 -13.03 13.91
N VAL A 11 8.68 -13.65 14.29
CA VAL A 11 7.58 -13.98 13.37
C VAL A 11 6.92 -12.69 12.85
N ILE A 12 6.63 -11.72 13.72
CA ILE A 12 6.05 -10.43 13.32
C ILE A 12 6.99 -9.68 12.36
N ALA A 13 8.28 -9.60 12.69
CA ALA A 13 9.28 -8.95 11.84
C ALA A 13 9.37 -9.63 10.47
N SER A 14 9.31 -10.96 10.42
CA SER A 14 9.36 -11.71 9.15
C SER A 14 8.14 -11.45 8.26
N ILE A 15 6.94 -11.32 8.85
CA ILE A 15 5.72 -11.00 8.12
C ILE A 15 5.78 -9.57 7.55
N ILE A 16 6.26 -8.60 8.34
CA ILE A 16 6.43 -7.21 7.88
C ILE A 16 7.44 -7.13 6.73
N ASP A 17 8.57 -7.82 6.86
CA ASP A 17 9.60 -7.93 5.82
C ASP A 17 9.04 -8.51 4.52
N GLU A 18 8.18 -9.53 4.60
CA GLU A 18 7.51 -10.11 3.44
C GLU A 18 6.46 -9.18 2.82
N GLU A 19 5.74 -8.39 3.63
CA GLU A 19 4.81 -7.37 3.14
C GLU A 19 5.53 -6.20 2.46
N GLU A 20 6.67 -5.76 2.98
CA GLU A 20 7.51 -4.73 2.36
C GLU A 20 8.18 -5.24 1.07
N LYS A 21 8.58 -6.53 1.03
CA LYS A 21 9.15 -7.20 -0.15
C LYS A 21 8.13 -7.57 -1.22
N LYS A 22 6.83 -7.41 -0.99
CA LYS A 22 5.84 -7.38 -2.09
C LYS A 22 6.14 -6.13 -2.90
N GLU A 23 7.10 -6.27 -3.82
CA GLU A 23 7.50 -5.24 -4.76
C GLU A 23 6.24 -4.51 -5.24
N LYS A 24 6.19 -3.19 -5.00
CA LYS A 24 5.11 -2.34 -5.49
C LYS A 24 5.09 -2.51 -7.01
N LYS A 25 4.26 -3.45 -7.49
CA LYS A 25 4.13 -3.75 -8.92
C LYS A 25 3.88 -2.43 -9.62
N ARG A 26 4.60 -2.17 -10.71
CA ARG A 26 4.32 -0.98 -11.52
C ARG A 26 2.94 -1.18 -12.14
N LEU A 27 1.94 -0.62 -11.49
CA LEU A 27 0.58 -0.64 -11.97
C LEU A 27 0.40 0.52 -12.96
N TRP A 28 -0.14 0.21 -14.13
CA TRP A 28 -0.54 1.21 -15.12
C TRP A 28 -1.72 2.07 -14.66
N VAL A 29 -2.48 1.55 -13.70
CA VAL A 29 -3.65 2.20 -13.12
C VAL A 29 -3.47 2.18 -11.60
N HIS A 30 -3.53 3.35 -10.98
CA HIS A 30 -3.37 3.48 -9.54
C HIS A 30 -4.51 2.77 -8.79
N ASN A 31 -4.20 2.08 -7.69
CA ASN A 31 -5.18 1.31 -6.90
C ASN A 31 -6.34 2.16 -6.35
N ILE A 32 -6.14 3.47 -6.23
CA ILE A 32 -7.21 4.40 -5.87
C ILE A 32 -8.41 4.34 -6.83
N ASN A 33 -8.21 3.92 -8.08
CA ASN A 33 -9.32 3.76 -9.02
C ASN A 33 -10.20 2.54 -8.69
N LEU A 34 -9.73 1.59 -7.89
CA LEU A 34 -10.55 0.48 -7.38
C LEU A 34 -11.62 0.99 -6.41
N LYS A 35 -11.30 2.03 -5.63
CA LYS A 35 -12.20 2.71 -4.70
C LYS A 35 -13.32 3.49 -5.39
N ARG A 36 -13.28 3.66 -6.72
CA ARG A 36 -14.31 4.37 -7.48
C ARG A 36 -15.70 3.76 -7.31
N TYR A 37 -15.78 2.44 -7.19
CA TYR A 37 -17.06 1.75 -6.98
C TYR A 37 -17.68 2.09 -5.62
N GLU A 38 -16.85 2.33 -4.61
CA GLU A 38 -17.26 2.62 -3.23
C GLU A 38 -17.49 4.11 -2.99
N HIS A 39 -16.61 4.97 -3.52
CA HIS A 39 -16.56 6.42 -3.23
C HIS A 39 -17.10 7.30 -4.37
N GLY A 40 -17.43 6.71 -5.52
CA GLY A 40 -18.01 7.43 -6.65
C GLY A 40 -17.01 8.26 -7.46
N GLU A 41 -17.33 9.53 -7.69
CA GLU A 41 -16.61 10.40 -8.63
C GLU A 41 -15.18 10.77 -8.20
N PHE A 42 -14.35 11.14 -9.18
CA PHE A 42 -12.94 11.49 -8.97
C PHE A 42 -12.68 12.55 -7.89
N HIS A 43 -13.60 13.49 -7.69
CA HIS A 43 -13.43 14.57 -6.72
C HIS A 43 -13.40 14.07 -5.25
N THR A 44 -13.98 12.90 -4.96
CA THR A 44 -13.91 12.28 -3.62
C THR A 44 -12.60 11.54 -3.40
N LEU A 45 -11.97 11.07 -4.48
CA LEU A 45 -10.68 10.37 -4.47
C LEU A 45 -9.49 11.32 -4.58
N PHE A 46 -9.71 12.55 -5.05
CA PHE A 46 -8.65 13.55 -5.22
C PHE A 46 -7.91 13.93 -3.91
N PRO A 47 -8.57 14.07 -2.75
CA PRO A 47 -7.88 14.31 -1.48
C PRO A 47 -6.95 13.15 -1.08
N ASP A 48 -7.43 11.90 -1.21
CA ASP A 48 -6.64 10.69 -0.96
C ASP A 48 -5.40 10.63 -1.88
N LEU A 49 -5.57 11.07 -3.13
CA LEU A 49 -4.51 11.12 -4.12
C LEU A 49 -3.43 12.16 -3.81
N LEU A 50 -3.79 13.28 -3.17
CA LEU A 50 -2.83 14.29 -2.70
C LEU A 50 -1.96 13.80 -1.53
N GLN A 51 -2.50 12.86 -0.75
CA GLN A 51 -1.83 12.26 0.40
C GLN A 51 -0.97 11.05 0.02
N ASP A 52 -1.13 10.49 -1.18
CA ASP A 52 -0.29 9.39 -1.64
C ASP A 52 1.17 9.84 -1.76
N GLU A 53 2.07 9.11 -1.11
CA GLU A 53 3.51 9.40 -1.09
C GLU A 53 4.17 9.14 -2.46
N ALA A 54 3.62 8.23 -3.27
CA ALA A 54 4.04 7.93 -4.63
C ALA A 54 3.41 8.88 -5.65
N LYS A 55 3.35 10.18 -5.30
CA LYS A 55 2.87 11.28 -6.14
C LYS A 55 3.39 11.12 -7.56
N PHE A 56 2.59 11.55 -8.54
CA PHE A 56 2.70 11.38 -10.01
C PHE A 56 4.03 11.69 -10.72
N PHE A 57 5.18 11.67 -10.06
CA PHE A 57 6.53 11.84 -10.60
C PHE A 57 6.87 10.89 -11.77
N LYS A 58 6.11 9.80 -11.97
CA LYS A 58 6.33 8.83 -13.06
C LYS A 58 5.44 9.03 -14.30
N TYR A 59 4.49 9.97 -14.30
CA TYR A 59 3.58 10.14 -15.45
C TYR A 59 4.09 11.10 -16.53
N PHE A 60 5.06 11.97 -16.23
CA PHE A 60 5.63 12.95 -17.17
C PHE A 60 7.11 12.68 -17.49
N GLY A 61 7.48 11.40 -17.62
CA GLY A 61 8.81 10.97 -18.08
C GLY A 61 8.85 10.76 -19.58
#